data_AF-A0A0C2YQD3-F1
#
_entry.id   AF-A0A0C2YQD3-F1
#
_cell.length_a   1.000
_cell.length_b   1.000
_cell.length_c   1.000
_cell.angle_alpha   90.00
_cell.angle_beta   90.00
_cell.angle_gamma   90.00
#
_symmetry.space_group_name_H-M   'P 1'
#
loop_
_entity.id
_entity.type
_entity.pdbx_description
1 polymer ?
#
loop_
_entity_poly.entity_id
_entity_poly.type
_entity_poly.pdbx_seq_one_letter_code
_entity_poly.pdbx_strand_id
1 'polypeptide(L)'
;LHYKPYELCWQPPHKANDVRVYGELYTSESLLTAHRQLQDSPPELGCTLPCHIIRLMLWSDATHLTTFGTAKLWPLYVYMGNKSKYMHCKPSSNLCSHVAYFHTLPDAFKDFVAENAGENSPGDSLFMHCHRELFHAQWGILLNAEFIKAYHHGVVCSV
;
A
#
# COMPACT_ATOMS: atom_id res chain seq x y z
N LEU A 1 -3.52 -18.47 -2.08
CA LEU A 1 -3.62 -17.16 -1.40
C LEU A 1 -3.82 -17.48 0.08
N HIS A 2 -3.07 -16.87 0.99
CA HIS A 2 -3.15 -17.19 2.42
C HIS A 2 -4.24 -16.33 3.08
N TYR A 3 -5.47 -16.86 3.14
CA TYR A 3 -6.61 -16.18 3.76
C TYR A 3 -6.63 -16.33 5.28
N LYS A 4 -6.21 -17.49 5.79
CA LYS A 4 -6.13 -17.76 7.23
C LYS A 4 -4.70 -17.49 7.71
N PRO A 5 -4.50 -16.55 8.64
CA PRO A 5 -3.19 -16.35 9.25
C PRO A 5 -2.86 -17.49 10.20
N TYR A 6 -1.56 -17.66 10.48
CA TYR A 6 -1.08 -18.65 11.42
C TYR A 6 0.22 -18.22 12.09
N GLU A 7 0.52 -18.85 13.21
CA GLU A 7 1.78 -18.69 13.91
C GLU A 7 2.81 -19.66 13.34
N LEU A 8 3.98 -19.15 12.95
CA LEU A 8 5.08 -19.99 12.51
C LEU A 8 6.11 -20.07 13.64
N CYS A 9 6.28 -21.25 14.23
CA CYS A 9 7.23 -21.48 15.31
C CYS A 9 8.32 -22.45 14.87
N TRP A 10 9.56 -22.16 15.27
CA TRP A 10 10.71 -23.04 15.12
C TRP A 10 10.96 -23.76 16.45
N GLN A 11 11.11 -25.08 16.39
CA GLN A 11 11.35 -25.94 17.56
C GLN A 11 12.79 -26.45 17.54
N PRO A 12 13.77 -25.68 18.06
CA PRO A 12 15.14 -26.16 18.14
C PRO A 12 15.29 -27.22 19.23
N PRO A 13 16.02 -28.33 18.97
CA PRO A 13 16.20 -29.40 19.96
C PRO A 13 16.97 -28.96 21.21
N HIS A 14 17.61 -27.79 21.18
CA HIS A 14 18.42 -27.24 22.28
C HIS A 14 17.69 -26.15 23.10
N LYS A 15 16.41 -25.84 22.81
CA LYS A 15 15.62 -24.92 23.65
C LYS A 15 14.41 -25.62 24.23
N ALA A 16 14.05 -25.24 25.45
CA ALA A 16 12.86 -25.73 26.12
C ALA A 16 11.55 -25.17 25.53
N ASN A 17 11.62 -24.02 24.85
CA ASN A 17 10.46 -23.33 24.29
C ASN A 17 10.62 -23.10 22.79
N ASP A 18 9.49 -23.16 22.10
CA ASP A 18 9.34 -22.78 20.70
C ASP A 18 9.72 -21.31 20.46
N VAL A 19 10.34 -21.04 19.32
CA VAL A 19 10.76 -19.70 18.92
C VAL A 19 9.86 -19.20 17.80
N ARG A 20 9.21 -18.05 18.01
CA ARG A 20 8.39 -17.42 16.97
C ARG A 20 9.25 -16.98 15.79
N VAL A 21 8.86 -17.40 14.59
CA VAL A 21 9.48 -17.01 13.31
C VAL A 21 8.69 -15.88 12.69
N TYR A 22 9.40 -14.80 12.37
CA TYR A 22 8.87 -13.64 11.65
C TYR A 22 9.35 -13.69 10.21
N GLY A 23 8.42 -13.50 9.27
CA GLY A 23 8.79 -13.54 7.86
C GLY A 23 7.68 -12.99 6.99
N GLU A 24 6.56 -13.68 6.95
CA GLU A 24 5.48 -13.37 6.03
C GLU A 24 4.45 -12.43 6.67
N LEU A 25 3.78 -11.65 5.82
CA LEU A 25 2.68 -10.82 6.30
C LEU A 25 1.63 -11.72 6.95
N TYR A 26 1.20 -12.81 6.31
CA TYR A 26 0.18 -13.69 6.87
C TYR A 26 0.58 -14.48 8.12
N THR A 27 1.82 -14.36 8.60
CA THR A 27 2.25 -14.87 9.90
C THR A 27 2.47 -13.77 10.95
N SER A 28 2.22 -12.51 10.60
CA SER A 28 2.40 -11.36 11.49
C SER A 28 1.33 -11.32 12.58
N GLU A 29 1.74 -10.93 13.78
CA GLU A 29 0.85 -10.75 14.93
C GLU A 29 -0.28 -9.75 14.64
N SER A 30 0.02 -8.69 13.91
CA SER A 30 -0.97 -7.71 13.46
C SER A 30 -2.08 -8.33 12.62
N LEU A 31 -1.79 -9.30 11.74
CA LEU A 31 -2.82 -9.95 10.94
C LEU A 31 -3.58 -10.99 11.75
N LEU A 32 -2.91 -11.71 12.63
CA LEU A 32 -3.58 -12.64 13.55
C LEU A 32 -4.61 -11.89 14.42
N THR A 33 -4.21 -10.74 14.95
CA THR A 33 -5.09 -9.89 15.77
C THR A 33 -6.25 -9.36 14.96
N ALA A 34 -5.99 -8.74 13.79
CA ALA A 34 -7.04 -8.22 12.93
C ALA A 34 -8.00 -9.33 12.45
N HIS A 35 -7.47 -10.53 12.15
CA HIS A 35 -8.29 -11.66 11.74
C HIS A 35 -9.22 -12.12 12.86
N ARG A 36 -8.72 -12.25 14.10
CA ARG A 36 -9.56 -12.56 15.27
C ARG A 36 -10.66 -11.52 15.45
N GLN A 37 -10.29 -10.23 15.45
CA GLN A 37 -11.26 -9.13 15.54
C GLN A 37 -12.35 -9.20 14.48
N LEU A 38 -11.98 -9.54 13.24
CA LEU A 38 -12.95 -9.73 12.15
C LEU A 38 -13.85 -10.94 12.39
N GLN A 39 -13.31 -12.08 12.82
CA GLN A 39 -14.11 -13.28 13.08
C GLN A 39 -15.04 -13.11 14.30
N ASP A 40 -14.62 -12.33 15.30
CA ASP A 40 -15.39 -12.05 16.52
C ASP A 40 -16.42 -10.93 16.31
N SER A 41 -16.30 -10.16 15.23
CA SER A 41 -17.24 -9.08 14.90
C SER A 41 -18.59 -9.62 14.39
N PRO A 42 -19.70 -8.89 14.63
CA PRO A 42 -20.98 -9.24 14.05
C PRO A 42 -20.91 -9.31 12.53
N PRO A 43 -21.50 -10.33 11.87
CA PRO A 43 -21.56 -10.38 10.43
C PRO A 43 -22.29 -9.15 9.85
N GLU A 44 -21.88 -8.73 8.65
CA GLU A 44 -22.59 -7.72 7.89
C GLU A 44 -24.05 -8.14 7.65
N LEU A 45 -24.97 -7.18 7.71
CA LEU A 45 -26.40 -7.46 7.66
C LEU A 45 -26.78 -8.18 6.35
N GLY A 46 -27.29 -9.40 6.48
CA GLY A 46 -27.69 -10.22 5.33
C GLY A 46 -26.53 -10.92 4.60
N CYS A 47 -25.29 -10.80 5.10
CA CYS A 47 -24.14 -11.52 4.56
C CYS A 47 -23.87 -12.81 5.37
N THR A 48 -23.80 -13.95 4.68
CA THR A 48 -23.46 -15.25 5.27
C THR A 48 -22.13 -15.80 4.77
N LEU A 49 -21.39 -15.00 3.99
CA LEU A 49 -20.13 -15.41 3.39
C LEU A 49 -18.99 -15.37 4.42
N PRO A 50 -17.98 -16.25 4.30
CA PRO A 50 -16.78 -16.15 5.09
C PRO A 50 -16.05 -14.83 4.85
N CYS A 51 -15.77 -14.09 5.92
CA CYS A 51 -15.00 -12.85 5.85
C CYS A 51 -13.49 -13.12 5.95
N HIS A 52 -12.73 -12.57 5.01
CA HIS A 52 -11.28 -12.72 4.95
C HIS A 52 -10.60 -11.35 4.82
N ILE A 53 -9.43 -11.21 5.44
CA ILE A 53 -8.63 -9.99 5.32
C ILE A 53 -7.73 -10.11 4.09
N ILE A 54 -7.91 -9.19 3.16
CA ILE A 54 -6.96 -8.95 2.07
C ILE A 54 -6.01 -7.84 2.47
N ARG A 55 -4.72 -8.09 2.33
CA ARG A 55 -3.66 -7.13 2.63
C ARG A 55 -3.18 -6.50 1.35
N LEU A 56 -3.21 -5.18 1.29
CA LEU A 56 -2.64 -4.42 0.20
C LEU A 56 -1.30 -3.85 0.65
N MET A 57 -0.24 -4.15 -0.10
CA MET A 57 1.09 -3.57 0.07
C MET A 57 1.30 -2.55 -1.03
N LEU A 58 1.20 -1.28 -0.67
CA LEU A 58 1.29 -0.14 -1.57
C LEU A 58 2.74 0.34 -1.64
N TRP A 59 3.25 0.54 -2.85
CA TRP A 59 4.59 1.07 -3.10
C TRP A 59 4.52 2.15 -4.16
N SER A 60 5.32 3.19 -4.01
CA SER A 60 5.41 4.24 -5.00
C SER A 60 6.82 4.80 -5.04
N ASP A 61 7.38 4.89 -6.23
CA ASP A 61 8.69 5.44 -6.52
C ASP A 61 8.61 6.24 -7.81
N ALA A 62 9.25 7.41 -7.83
CA ALA A 62 9.33 8.22 -9.04
C ALA A 62 10.39 7.62 -9.97
N THR A 63 10.00 7.21 -11.17
CA THR A 63 10.89 6.62 -12.17
C THR A 63 11.15 7.59 -13.31
N HIS A 64 12.42 7.71 -13.69
CA HIS A 64 12.81 8.35 -14.95
C HIS A 64 12.64 7.34 -16.08
N LEU A 65 11.76 7.64 -17.05
CA LEU A 65 11.40 6.70 -18.12
C LEU A 65 12.49 6.57 -19.20
N THR A 66 13.36 7.57 -19.34
CA THR A 66 14.32 7.67 -20.44
C THR A 66 15.66 8.20 -19.95
N THR A 67 16.76 7.60 -20.41
CA THR A 67 18.14 8.11 -20.19
C THR A 67 18.35 9.46 -20.88
N PHE A 68 17.62 9.71 -21.98
CA PHE A 68 17.60 10.98 -22.70
C PHE A 68 16.14 11.43 -22.88
N GLY A 69 15.69 12.29 -21.97
CA GLY A 69 14.33 12.85 -21.97
C GLY A 69 13.90 13.29 -20.57
N THR A 70 12.97 14.24 -20.49
CA THR A 70 12.43 14.77 -19.24
C THR A 70 11.18 14.01 -18.76
N ALA A 71 10.79 12.95 -19.46
CA ALA A 71 9.62 12.14 -19.13
C ALA A 71 9.81 11.43 -17.78
N LYS A 72 9.00 11.82 -16.81
CA LYS A 72 8.94 11.22 -15.47
C LYS A 72 7.63 10.47 -15.33
N LEU A 73 7.67 9.32 -14.68
CA LEU A 73 6.49 8.58 -14.28
C LEU A 73 6.52 8.39 -12.77
N TRP A 74 5.37 8.52 -12.12
CA TRP A 74 5.27 8.24 -10.69
C TRP A 74 4.18 7.22 -10.41
N PRO A 75 4.46 5.93 -10.65
CA PRO A 75 3.49 4.87 -10.45
C PRO A 75 3.17 4.59 -8.97
N LEU A 76 1.94 4.13 -8.74
CA LEU A 76 1.52 3.43 -7.54
C LEU A 76 1.32 1.95 -7.87
N TYR A 77 2.04 1.09 -7.16
CA TYR A 77 1.98 -0.36 -7.31
C TYR A 77 1.34 -0.99 -6.07
N VAL A 78 0.58 -2.06 -6.29
CA VAL A 78 -0.04 -2.86 -5.24
C VAL A 78 0.38 -4.32 -5.37
N TYR A 79 0.77 -4.90 -4.24
CA TYR A 79 0.94 -6.33 -4.08
C TYR A 79 -0.05 -6.85 -3.03
N MET A 80 -0.59 -8.05 -3.27
CA MET A 80 -1.36 -8.74 -2.25
C MET A 80 -0.42 -9.36 -1.21
N GLY A 81 -0.49 -8.90 0.03
CA GLY A 81 0.31 -9.39 1.16
C GLY A 81 -0.09 -10.80 1.64
N ASN A 82 -1.16 -11.38 1.09
CA ASN A 82 -1.57 -12.76 1.31
C ASN A 82 -0.82 -13.76 0.39
N LYS A 83 0.11 -13.28 -0.44
CA LYS A 83 1.06 -14.11 -1.19
C LYS A 83 2.40 -14.09 -0.47
N SER A 84 3.18 -15.16 -0.59
CA SER A 84 4.51 -15.23 0.02
C SER A 84 5.49 -14.28 -0.67
N LYS A 85 6.51 -13.84 0.08
CA LYS A 85 7.62 -13.04 -0.47
C LYS A 85 8.29 -13.74 -1.65
N TYR A 86 8.43 -15.07 -1.57
CA TYR A 86 8.97 -15.86 -2.68
C TYR A 86 8.17 -15.63 -3.98
N MET A 87 6.84 -15.62 -3.91
CA MET A 87 6.00 -15.37 -5.07
C MET A 87 6.12 -13.93 -5.56
N HIS A 88 6.24 -12.95 -4.66
CA HIS A 88 6.49 -11.55 -5.04
C HIS A 88 7.82 -11.37 -5.78
N CYS A 89 8.85 -12.13 -5.39
CA CYS A 89 10.16 -12.12 -6.05
C CYS A 89 10.20 -12.89 -7.37
N LYS A 90 9.09 -13.50 -7.81
CA LYS A 90 9.00 -14.24 -9.07
C LYS A 90 8.22 -13.43 -10.10
N PRO A 91 8.88 -12.77 -11.07
CA PRO A 91 8.22 -11.89 -12.04
C PRO A 91 7.10 -12.57 -12.83
N SER A 92 7.27 -13.85 -13.19
CA SER A 92 6.26 -14.63 -13.91
C SER A 92 4.96 -14.89 -13.13
N SER A 93 4.92 -14.56 -11.83
CA SER A 93 3.70 -14.64 -11.03
C SER A 93 2.77 -13.44 -11.24
N ASN A 94 3.21 -12.37 -11.92
CA ASN A 94 2.43 -11.18 -12.25
C ASN A 94 1.67 -10.59 -11.04
N LEU A 95 2.32 -10.53 -9.87
CA LEU A 95 1.69 -10.09 -8.61
C LEU A 95 1.80 -8.59 -8.34
N CYS A 96 2.51 -7.86 -9.19
CA CYS A 96 2.63 -6.41 -9.12
C CYS A 96 1.56 -5.79 -10.02
N SER A 97 0.60 -5.09 -9.43
CA SER A 97 -0.43 -4.38 -10.19
C SER A 97 -0.18 -2.87 -10.10
N HIS A 98 -0.08 -2.20 -11.25
CA HIS A 98 -0.17 -0.75 -11.30
C HIS A 98 -1.63 -0.34 -11.08
N VAL A 99 -1.87 0.54 -10.12
CA VAL A 99 -3.23 0.98 -9.77
C VAL A 99 -3.46 2.47 -10.04
N ALA A 100 -2.39 3.27 -10.10
CA ALA A 100 -2.46 4.68 -10.44
C ALA A 100 -1.10 5.21 -10.93
N TYR A 101 -1.15 6.40 -11.53
CA TYR A 101 0.04 7.21 -11.82
C TYR A 101 -0.18 8.59 -11.21
N PHE A 102 0.72 8.97 -10.30
CA PHE A 102 0.71 10.28 -9.66
C PHE A 102 1.26 11.35 -10.60
N HIS A 103 0.65 12.52 -10.50
CA HIS A 103 1.12 13.76 -11.07
C HIS A 103 2.25 14.32 -10.22
N THR A 104 3.21 14.92 -10.90
CA THR A 104 4.24 15.77 -10.30
C THR A 104 3.83 17.23 -10.42
N LEU A 105 4.45 18.11 -9.63
CA LEU A 105 4.27 19.55 -9.82
C LEU A 105 4.67 19.92 -11.25
N PRO A 106 3.78 20.58 -12.03
CA PRO A 106 4.11 21.06 -13.36
C PRO A 106 5.25 22.08 -13.31
N ASP A 107 6.09 22.14 -14.35
CA ASP A 107 7.15 23.17 -14.40
C ASP A 107 6.59 24.59 -14.36
N ALA A 108 5.40 24.82 -14.93
CA ALA A 108 4.68 26.10 -14.84
C ALA A 108 4.40 26.57 -13.39
N PHE A 109 4.37 25.65 -12.42
CA PHE A 109 4.24 26.02 -11.01
C PHE A 109 5.51 26.71 -10.48
N LYS A 110 6.70 26.33 -10.97
CA LYS A 110 7.95 27.02 -10.60
C LYS A 110 7.96 28.44 -11.14
N ASP A 111 7.51 28.62 -12.38
CA ASP A 111 7.40 29.93 -13.01
C ASP A 111 6.42 30.82 -12.22
N PHE A 112 5.24 30.30 -11.88
CA PHE A 112 4.28 30.98 -11.02
C PHE A 112 4.88 31.39 -9.68
N VAL A 113 5.61 30.50 -9.02
CA VAL A 113 6.25 30.80 -7.74
C VAL A 113 7.32 31.90 -7.90
N ALA A 114 8.13 31.84 -8.94
CA ALA A 114 9.17 32.85 -9.21
C ALA A 114 8.57 34.25 -9.48
N GLU A 115 7.45 34.33 -10.19
CA GLU A 115 6.75 35.58 -10.47
C GLU A 115 6.10 36.20 -9.23
N ASN A 116 5.73 35.40 -8.22
CA ASN A 116 4.90 35.83 -7.10
C ASN A 116 5.63 35.89 -5.75
N ALA A 117 6.83 35.33 -5.62
CA ALA A 117 7.54 35.25 -4.33
C ALA A 117 8.34 36.51 -3.94
N GLY A 118 8.43 37.51 -4.80
CA GLY A 118 9.20 38.73 -4.56
C GLY A 118 10.72 38.49 -4.54
N GLU A 119 11.49 39.36 -3.87
CA GLU A 119 12.96 39.28 -3.83
C GLU A 119 13.51 38.05 -3.07
N ASN A 120 12.67 37.40 -2.25
CA ASN A 120 13.05 36.19 -1.53
C ASN A 120 12.68 34.96 -2.38
N SER A 121 13.67 34.36 -3.05
CA SER A 121 13.47 33.08 -3.71
C SER A 121 12.97 32.06 -2.67
N PRO A 122 11.78 31.47 -2.85
CA PRO A 122 11.28 30.48 -1.91
C PRO A 122 12.21 29.28 -1.99
N GLY A 123 12.80 28.94 -0.84
CA GLY A 123 13.74 27.85 -0.76
C GLY A 123 13.10 26.49 -1.01
N ASP A 124 13.94 25.46 -1.04
CA ASP A 124 13.54 24.06 -1.23
C ASP A 124 12.41 23.60 -0.30
N SER A 125 12.27 24.23 0.87
CA SER A 125 11.22 23.95 1.85
C SER A 125 9.80 24.16 1.30
N LEU A 126 9.56 25.20 0.48
CA LEU A 126 8.25 25.44 -0.13
C LEU A 126 7.91 24.32 -1.12
N PHE A 127 8.83 23.98 -2.02
CA PHE A 127 8.62 22.94 -3.01
C PHE A 127 8.44 21.56 -2.36
N MET A 128 9.22 21.25 -1.31
CA MET A 128 9.02 20.04 -0.52
C MET A 128 7.63 20.00 0.12
N HIS A 129 7.14 21.12 0.66
CA HIS A 129 5.79 21.21 1.18
C HIS A 129 4.75 20.96 0.08
N CYS A 130 4.83 21.66 -1.05
CA CYS A 130 3.90 21.49 -2.16
C CYS A 130 3.90 20.07 -2.75
N HIS A 131 5.07 19.44 -2.88
CA HIS A 131 5.15 18.04 -3.33
C HIS A 131 4.45 17.09 -2.36
N ARG A 132 4.60 17.30 -1.04
CA ARG A 132 3.92 16.50 -0.02
C ARG A 132 2.40 16.72 -0.06
N GLU A 133 1.94 17.96 -0.15
CA GLU A 133 0.50 18.25 -0.24
C GLU A 133 -0.11 17.67 -1.51
N LEU A 134 0.60 17.76 -2.66
CA LEU A 134 0.18 17.12 -3.91
C LEU A 134 0.10 15.60 -3.78
N PHE A 135 1.06 14.97 -3.09
CA PHE A 135 1.01 13.53 -2.82
C PHE A 135 -0.22 13.17 -1.97
N HIS A 136 -0.46 13.88 -0.86
CA HIS A 136 -1.59 13.63 0.01
C HIS A 136 -2.94 13.87 -0.68
N ALA A 137 -3.07 14.93 -1.48
CA ALA A 137 -4.29 15.23 -2.22
C ALA A 137 -4.64 14.08 -3.19
N GLN A 138 -3.64 13.53 -3.88
CA GLN A 138 -3.83 12.41 -4.78
C GLN A 138 -4.22 11.12 -4.04
N TRP A 139 -3.66 10.87 -2.86
CA TRP A 139 -4.14 9.78 -1.99
C TRP A 139 -5.58 9.98 -1.52
N GLY A 140 -5.99 11.22 -1.24
CA GLY A 140 -7.38 11.53 -0.90
C GLY A 140 -8.37 11.20 -2.02
N ILE A 141 -7.94 11.28 -3.29
CA ILE A 141 -8.74 10.87 -4.44
C ILE A 141 -8.83 9.34 -4.52
N LEU A 142 -7.73 8.62 -4.29
CA LEU A 142 -7.69 7.16 -4.36
C LEU A 142 -8.42 6.49 -3.19
N LEU A 143 -8.25 7.02 -1.98
CA LEU A 143 -8.87 6.53 -0.73
C LEU A 143 -10.19 7.26 -0.48
N ASN A 144 -11.03 7.32 -1.53
CA ASN A 144 -12.31 8.02 -1.49
C ASN A 144 -13.34 7.31 -0.58
N ALA A 145 -14.53 7.89 -0.46
CA ALA A 145 -15.60 7.35 0.37
C ALA A 145 -16.01 5.91 0.00
N GLU A 146 -15.95 5.54 -1.29
CA GLU A 146 -16.25 4.18 -1.74
C GLU A 146 -15.19 3.19 -1.25
N PHE A 147 -13.90 3.53 -1.39
CA PHE A 147 -12.81 2.72 -0.86
C PHE A 147 -12.93 2.55 0.65
N ILE A 148 -13.18 3.63 1.39
CA ILE A 148 -13.34 3.57 2.86
C ILE A 148 -14.53 2.70 3.25
N LYS A 149 -15.66 2.81 2.53
CA LYS A 149 -16.81 1.92 2.74
C LYS A 149 -16.44 0.45 2.49
N ALA A 150 -15.76 0.16 1.39
CA ALA A 150 -15.28 -1.19 1.06
C ALA A 150 -14.26 -1.71 2.08
N TYR A 151 -13.42 -0.85 2.64
CA TYR A 151 -12.45 -1.20 3.67
C TYR A 151 -13.13 -1.61 4.99
N HIS A 152 -14.20 -0.90 5.38
CA HIS A 152 -14.93 -1.19 6.62
C HIS A 152 -15.90 -2.37 6.50
N HIS A 153 -16.66 -2.46 5.40
CA HIS A 153 -17.75 -3.42 5.23
C HIS A 153 -17.36 -4.63 4.36
N GLY A 154 -16.16 -4.61 3.80
CA GLY A 154 -15.71 -5.59 2.83
C GLY A 154 -16.36 -5.43 1.45
N VAL A 155 -15.90 -6.27 0.53
CA VAL A 155 -16.45 -6.42 -0.82
C VAL A 155 -16.67 -7.90 -1.10
N VAL A 156 -17.76 -8.22 -1.78
CA VAL A 156 -18.04 -9.60 -2.21
C VAL A 156 -17.14 -9.90 -3.40
N CYS A 157 -16.22 -10.84 -3.23
CA CYS A 157 -15.39 -11.34 -4.31
C CYS A 157 -16.03 -12.59 -4.91
N SER A 158 -16.35 -12.55 -6.20
CA SER A 158 -16.62 -13.76 -6.98
C SER A 158 -15.28 -14.47 -7.22
N VAL A 159 -15.18 -15.73 -6.78
CA VAL A 159 -14.02 -16.59 -7.03
C VAL A 159 -14.14 -17.25 -8.40
#